data_AF-A0A7R9KTH4-F1
#
_entry.id   AF-A0A7R9KTH4-F1
#
_cell.length_a   1.000
_cell.length_b   1.000
_cell.length_c   1.000
_cell.angle_alpha   90.00
_cell.angle_beta   90.00
_cell.angle_gamma   90.00
#
_symmetry.space_group_name_H-M   'P 1'
#
loop_
_entity.id
_entity.type
_entity.pdbx_description
1 polymer ?
#
loop_
_entity_poly.entity_id
_entity_poly.type
_entity_poly.pdbx_seq_one_letter_code
_entity_poly.pdbx_strand_id
1 'polypeptide(L)'
;EWQIEMNKDEYIDAIACGTGFIAVATDQRFVRILTTGGIQTSIFSIAGRVVCLSAFEQFLMIIYHSGSGVPEEQSLSMQVLRVQHRPTSKHPVPNPIAVALSPKSEVSWAGFTDEGTPCVADLDGIVRIFTTGVGNTWVPIASTKDNAKGKSDNFFIIGLSEIQNQIRCIFCKGSRYPATVPKPSVTLLPLQLPLCEMFTAKGKHEEEHIRNQMLSSLLKKLSKDGFDVDSNLEECNRNIINSLIKLFAMALGADREALAVEISHLMPNKRAVEGAIKFAERQKRRTLAQKLSEIAEQKLVEELNELSDDEEEVEVIDEPNPRMASNSRIPSIEDRTAGFQLKPKAMRRGGDAQDVESDDSESIIDVKSARKTDTNDDDNCITDDDDDSNSVSLKPRVMNVTKQQMKGNPFKVTQNQRKTKRKQNSSDESDGDDEDGDDRSGDGRAFGHYYAAMKHIIKDDNSDVESETEVKQIARDRFRELDAAERKGWATGAGDGKGGRKRQRKAKPDINATNKENTKNKITNFFTKN
;
A
#
# COMPACT_ATOMS: atom_id res chain seq x y z
N GLU A 1 -13.32 10.08 28.94
CA GLU A 1 -14.54 10.46 28.21
C GLU A 1 -14.66 11.97 28.27
N TRP A 2 -15.15 12.60 27.20
CA TRP A 2 -15.35 14.05 27.10
C TRP A 2 -16.47 14.32 26.09
N GLN A 3 -17.08 15.51 26.17
CA GLN A 3 -18.07 16.00 25.22
C GLN A 3 -17.76 17.46 24.90
N ILE A 4 -18.00 17.86 23.64
CA ILE A 4 -18.00 19.25 23.17
C ILE A 4 -19.33 19.51 22.49
N GLU A 5 -19.91 20.67 22.75
CA GLU A 5 -21.06 21.20 22.02
C GLU A 5 -20.55 21.93 20.76
N MET A 6 -21.27 21.80 19.64
CA MET A 6 -20.94 22.55 18.42
C MET A 6 -21.37 24.02 18.56
N ASN A 7 -20.98 24.88 17.62
CA ASN A 7 -21.51 26.24 17.59
C ASN A 7 -23.03 26.19 17.36
N LYS A 8 -23.74 27.25 17.78
CA LYS A 8 -25.16 27.39 17.49
C LYS A 8 -25.40 27.29 15.97
N ASP A 9 -26.40 26.51 15.59
CA ASP A 9 -26.81 26.26 14.20
C ASP A 9 -25.73 25.55 13.34
N GLU A 10 -24.82 24.78 13.95
CA GLU A 10 -23.84 23.89 13.28
C GLU A 10 -24.10 22.43 13.63
N TYR A 11 -24.20 21.57 12.61
CA TYR A 11 -24.54 20.15 12.75
C TYR A 11 -23.45 19.23 12.17
N ILE A 12 -23.25 18.07 12.80
CA ILE A 12 -22.26 17.08 12.36
C ILE A 12 -22.81 16.25 11.20
N ASP A 13 -22.20 16.35 10.02
CA ASP A 13 -22.52 15.56 8.82
C ASP A 13 -21.66 14.27 8.75
N ALA A 14 -20.38 14.32 9.20
CA ALA A 14 -19.49 13.15 9.20
C ALA A 14 -18.36 13.23 10.26
N ILE A 15 -17.78 12.07 10.63
CA ILE A 15 -16.66 11.95 11.58
C ILE A 15 -15.62 10.93 11.12
N ALA A 16 -14.36 11.10 11.53
CA ALA A 16 -13.29 10.10 11.44
C ALA A 16 -12.35 10.17 12.65
N CYS A 17 -11.65 9.08 12.96
CA CYS A 17 -10.71 8.98 14.07
C CYS A 17 -9.40 8.36 13.58
N GLY A 18 -8.27 9.03 13.85
CA GLY A 18 -6.92 8.57 13.50
C GLY A 18 -6.01 8.51 14.73
N THR A 19 -4.72 8.27 14.50
CA THR A 19 -3.71 8.18 15.55
C THR A 19 -3.46 9.56 16.17
N GLY A 20 -4.12 9.80 17.30
CA GLY A 20 -4.00 11.02 18.11
C GLY A 20 -5.04 12.10 17.83
N PHE A 21 -5.78 12.01 16.72
CA PHE A 21 -6.76 13.02 16.30
C PHE A 21 -8.16 12.46 16.01
N ILE A 22 -9.17 13.32 16.12
CA ILE A 22 -10.53 13.11 15.65
C ILE A 22 -10.86 14.27 14.69
N ALA A 23 -11.43 13.93 13.53
CA ALA A 23 -11.91 14.89 12.55
C ALA A 23 -13.44 14.88 12.51
N VAL A 24 -14.04 16.07 12.46
CA VAL A 24 -15.49 16.27 12.40
C VAL A 24 -15.80 17.22 11.25
N ALA A 25 -16.61 16.77 10.29
CA ALA A 25 -17.12 17.61 9.21
C ALA A 25 -18.56 18.04 9.51
N THR A 26 -18.87 19.31 9.28
CA THR A 26 -20.17 19.91 9.60
C THR A 26 -20.89 20.44 8.37
N ASP A 27 -22.21 20.63 8.49
CA ASP A 27 -23.10 21.14 7.46
C ASP A 27 -22.67 22.53 6.91
N GLN A 28 -22.08 23.36 7.78
CA GLN A 28 -21.42 24.63 7.44
C GLN A 28 -20.13 24.46 6.60
N ARG A 29 -19.81 23.24 6.16
CA ARG A 29 -18.60 22.85 5.40
C ARG A 29 -17.29 23.10 6.14
N PHE A 30 -17.30 23.13 7.47
CA PHE A 30 -16.07 23.13 8.24
C PHE A 30 -15.60 21.70 8.50
N VAL A 31 -14.29 21.51 8.56
CA VAL A 31 -13.64 20.34 9.11
C VAL A 31 -12.85 20.78 10.34
N ARG A 32 -13.28 20.29 11.50
CA ARG A 32 -12.70 20.54 12.82
C ARG A 32 -11.80 19.38 13.20
N ILE A 33 -10.56 19.68 13.59
CA ILE A 33 -9.60 18.69 14.10
C ILE A 33 -9.47 18.87 15.61
N LEU A 34 -9.70 17.78 16.34
CA LEU A 34 -9.49 17.68 17.77
C LEU A 34 -8.41 16.63 18.07
N THR A 35 -7.77 16.70 19.24
CA THR A 35 -7.02 15.56 19.78
C THR A 35 -8.01 14.49 20.27
N THR A 36 -7.55 13.24 20.43
CA THR A 36 -8.32 12.19 21.13
C THR A 36 -8.70 12.56 22.58
N GLY A 37 -8.01 13.54 23.18
CA GLY A 37 -8.33 14.13 24.47
C GLY A 37 -9.32 15.30 24.45
N GLY A 38 -9.87 15.66 23.28
CA GLY A 38 -10.92 16.70 23.15
C GLY A 38 -10.40 18.13 22.98
N ILE A 39 -9.09 18.34 22.81
CA ILE A 39 -8.54 19.69 22.56
C ILE A 39 -8.74 20.02 21.07
N GLN A 40 -9.48 21.09 20.76
CA GLN A 40 -9.58 21.60 19.38
C GLN A 40 -8.22 22.18 18.95
N THR A 41 -7.69 21.73 17.80
CA THR A 41 -6.34 22.15 17.32
C THR A 41 -6.33 22.84 15.96
N SER A 42 -7.31 22.60 15.09
CA SER A 42 -7.48 23.36 13.85
C SER A 42 -8.90 23.29 13.30
N ILE A 43 -9.25 24.24 12.44
CA ILE A 43 -10.50 24.29 11.68
C ILE A 43 -10.20 24.87 10.29
N PHE A 44 -10.83 24.33 9.25
CA PHE A 44 -10.74 24.83 7.87
C PHE A 44 -12.02 24.52 7.11
N SER A 45 -12.27 25.21 5.99
CA SER A 45 -13.42 24.96 5.12
C SER A 45 -13.09 23.99 3.99
N ILE A 46 -14.07 23.18 3.59
CA ILE A 46 -14.04 22.35 2.37
C ILE A 46 -14.97 22.96 1.30
N ALA A 47 -14.66 22.72 0.02
CA ALA A 47 -15.33 23.43 -1.07
C ALA A 47 -16.81 23.07 -1.25
N GLY A 48 -17.21 21.83 -0.92
CA GLY A 48 -18.56 21.32 -1.06
C GLY A 48 -19.05 20.55 0.16
N ARG A 49 -20.26 19.98 0.08
CA ARG A 49 -20.80 19.12 1.14
C ARG A 49 -19.99 17.82 1.23
N VAL A 50 -19.64 17.43 2.46
CA VAL A 50 -18.95 16.15 2.73
C VAL A 50 -19.84 14.95 2.34
N VAL A 51 -19.18 13.90 1.88
CA VAL A 51 -19.78 12.59 1.54
C VAL A 51 -19.18 11.50 2.43
N CYS A 52 -17.87 11.58 2.69
CA CYS A 52 -17.17 10.66 3.58
C CYS A 52 -15.97 11.35 4.25
N LEU A 53 -15.76 11.06 5.53
CA LEU A 53 -14.46 11.20 6.18
C LEU A 53 -13.91 9.80 6.47
N SER A 54 -12.61 9.61 6.30
CA SER A 54 -11.90 8.43 6.78
C SER A 54 -10.50 8.80 7.25
N ALA A 55 -9.88 8.00 8.11
CA ALA A 55 -8.55 8.26 8.63
C ALA A 55 -7.71 6.98 8.72
N PHE A 56 -6.41 7.14 8.49
CA PHE A 56 -5.39 6.10 8.63
C PHE A 56 -4.15 6.74 9.24
N GLU A 57 -3.71 6.25 10.39
CA GLU A 57 -2.67 6.87 11.21
C GLU A 57 -2.83 8.40 11.35
N GLN A 58 -1.91 9.20 10.82
CA GLN A 58 -1.95 10.67 10.82
C GLN A 58 -2.65 11.26 9.59
N PHE A 59 -3.12 10.43 8.65
CA PHE A 59 -3.79 10.87 7.43
C PHE A 59 -5.30 10.94 7.60
N LEU A 60 -5.89 12.02 7.09
CA LEU A 60 -7.33 12.26 6.98
C LEU A 60 -7.68 12.32 5.49
N MET A 61 -8.53 11.40 5.03
CA MET A 61 -9.19 11.48 3.73
C MET A 61 -10.54 12.19 3.89
N ILE A 62 -10.80 13.14 3.01
CA ILE A 62 -12.04 13.89 2.91
C ILE A 62 -12.58 13.70 1.50
N ILE A 63 -13.79 13.16 1.36
CA ILE A 63 -14.51 13.13 0.07
C ILE A 63 -15.72 14.05 0.17
N TYR A 64 -15.88 14.95 -0.81
CA TYR A 64 -16.94 15.94 -0.87
C TYR A 64 -17.41 16.18 -2.31
N HIS A 65 -18.62 16.75 -2.48
CA HIS A 65 -19.13 17.11 -3.80
C HIS A 65 -18.37 18.31 -4.41
N SER A 66 -17.74 18.14 -5.57
CA SER A 66 -16.98 19.20 -6.26
C SER A 66 -17.91 20.27 -6.86
N GLY A 67 -19.14 19.89 -7.18
CA GLY A 67 -20.18 20.70 -7.78
C GLY A 67 -21.40 19.84 -8.12
N SER A 68 -22.34 20.37 -8.90
CA SER A 68 -23.37 19.55 -9.54
C SER A 68 -22.74 18.66 -10.61
N GLY A 69 -23.00 17.35 -10.57
CA GLY A 69 -22.68 16.47 -11.69
C GLY A 69 -23.62 16.67 -12.88
N VAL A 70 -23.34 15.97 -13.97
CA VAL A 70 -24.34 15.78 -15.04
C VAL A 70 -25.47 14.86 -14.52
N PRO A 71 -26.66 14.85 -15.14
CA PRO A 71 -27.77 14.01 -14.68
C PRO A 71 -27.34 12.55 -14.48
N GLU A 72 -27.74 11.99 -13.35
CA GLU A 72 -27.40 10.63 -12.86
C GLU A 72 -25.93 10.39 -12.45
N GLU A 73 -25.00 11.35 -12.59
CA GLU A 73 -23.59 11.19 -12.18
C GLU A 73 -23.20 12.06 -10.97
N GLN A 74 -22.33 11.54 -10.10
CA GLN A 74 -21.80 12.29 -8.96
C GLN A 74 -20.46 12.97 -9.29
N SER A 75 -20.38 14.29 -9.11
CA SER A 75 -19.11 15.03 -9.17
C SER A 75 -18.48 15.12 -7.78
N LEU A 76 -17.45 14.29 -7.53
CA LEU A 76 -16.78 14.17 -6.23
C LEU A 76 -15.29 14.46 -6.30
N SER A 77 -14.75 15.08 -5.24
CA SER A 77 -13.33 15.28 -5.02
C SER A 77 -12.88 14.68 -3.68
N MET A 78 -11.71 14.07 -3.71
CA MET A 78 -10.93 13.64 -2.56
C MET A 78 -9.85 14.69 -2.23
N GLN A 79 -9.62 14.93 -0.95
CA GLN A 79 -8.38 15.48 -0.41
C GLN A 79 -7.82 14.50 0.62
N VAL A 80 -6.49 14.36 0.68
CA VAL A 80 -5.78 13.59 1.71
C VAL A 80 -4.81 14.51 2.42
N LEU A 81 -4.95 14.63 3.75
CA LEU A 81 -4.22 15.58 4.59
C LEU A 81 -3.42 14.82 5.64
N ARG A 82 -2.14 15.15 5.85
CA ARG A 82 -1.41 14.71 7.06
C ARG A 82 -1.73 15.67 8.21
N VAL A 83 -2.51 15.20 9.17
CA VAL A 83 -2.92 15.95 10.36
C VAL A 83 -1.75 16.11 11.32
N GLN A 84 -1.48 17.36 11.72
CA GLN A 84 -0.47 17.70 12.71
C GLN A 84 -1.03 18.75 13.66
N HIS A 85 -0.95 18.51 14.98
CA HIS A 85 -1.47 19.43 16.00
C HIS A 85 -0.58 20.67 16.25
N ARG A 86 0.59 20.74 15.61
CA ARG A 86 1.49 21.91 15.62
C ARG A 86 1.52 22.48 14.20
N PRO A 87 1.32 23.80 14.01
CA PRO A 87 1.41 24.40 12.68
C PRO A 87 2.86 24.35 12.18
N THR A 88 3.09 23.69 11.05
CA THR A 88 4.35 23.80 10.30
C THR A 88 4.22 24.82 9.18
N SER A 89 5.30 25.54 8.86
CA SER A 89 5.29 26.60 7.84
C SER A 89 5.28 26.08 6.38
N LYS A 90 5.20 24.76 6.18
CA LYS A 90 5.36 24.09 4.88
C LYS A 90 4.33 22.98 4.62
N HIS A 91 3.09 23.10 5.12
CA HIS A 91 2.02 22.24 4.61
C HIS A 91 1.73 22.61 3.14
N PRO A 92 1.92 21.69 2.17
CA PRO A 92 1.51 21.95 0.79
C PRO A 92 -0.01 22.08 0.72
N VAL A 93 -0.51 22.97 -0.14
CA VAL A 93 -1.95 23.09 -0.37
C VAL A 93 -2.45 21.79 -1.00
N PRO A 94 -3.45 21.10 -0.41
CA PRO A 94 -3.95 19.83 -0.91
C PRO A 94 -4.75 20.05 -2.20
N ASN A 95 -4.17 19.68 -3.34
CA ASN A 95 -4.90 19.71 -4.62
C ASN A 95 -6.05 18.69 -4.58
N PRO A 96 -7.31 19.09 -4.87
CA PRO A 96 -8.42 18.16 -4.99
C PRO A 96 -8.20 17.16 -6.12
N ILE A 97 -8.38 15.87 -5.81
CA ILE A 97 -8.31 14.76 -6.76
C ILE A 97 -9.74 14.37 -7.11
N ALA A 98 -10.11 14.33 -8.40
CA ALA A 98 -11.42 13.82 -8.80
C ALA A 98 -11.56 12.34 -8.44
N VAL A 99 -12.69 11.91 -7.87
CA VAL A 99 -12.94 10.50 -7.51
C VAL A 99 -13.52 9.76 -8.71
N ALA A 100 -12.87 8.68 -9.14
CA ALA A 100 -13.40 7.82 -10.20
C ALA A 100 -14.47 6.86 -9.64
N LEU A 101 -15.66 6.89 -10.23
CA LEU A 101 -16.78 5.96 -9.96
C LEU A 101 -17.19 5.25 -11.25
N SER A 102 -18.04 4.22 -11.15
CA SER A 102 -18.72 3.67 -12.32
C SER A 102 -19.84 4.61 -12.80
N PRO A 103 -20.15 4.67 -14.11
CA PRO A 103 -21.21 5.54 -14.63
C PRO A 103 -22.55 5.28 -13.93
N LYS A 104 -23.25 6.35 -13.53
CA LYS A 104 -24.53 6.28 -12.80
C LYS A 104 -24.49 5.59 -11.43
N SER A 105 -23.30 5.43 -10.85
CA SER A 105 -23.09 4.80 -9.55
C SER A 105 -22.60 5.81 -8.50
N GLU A 106 -22.89 5.52 -7.24
CA GLU A 106 -22.54 6.35 -6.07
C GLU A 106 -21.48 5.67 -5.21
N VAL A 107 -20.78 6.42 -4.34
CA VAL A 107 -19.90 5.83 -3.32
C VAL A 107 -20.70 4.95 -2.36
N SER A 108 -20.33 3.67 -2.26
CA SER A 108 -20.93 2.71 -1.33
C SER A 108 -20.07 2.52 -0.06
N TRP A 109 -18.76 2.68 -0.20
CA TRP A 109 -17.78 2.63 0.89
C TRP A 109 -16.52 3.41 0.46
N ALA A 110 -15.85 4.07 1.39
CA ALA A 110 -14.56 4.70 1.16
C ALA A 110 -13.70 4.67 2.41
N GLY A 111 -12.38 4.52 2.24
CA GLY A 111 -11.44 4.49 3.35
C GLY A 111 -10.00 4.37 2.90
N PHE A 112 -9.22 3.63 3.70
CA PHE A 112 -7.85 3.25 3.40
C PHE A 112 -7.74 1.71 3.42
N THR A 113 -6.74 1.18 2.73
CA THR A 113 -6.29 -0.21 2.91
C THR A 113 -5.58 -0.35 4.27
N ASP A 114 -5.37 -1.58 4.75
CA ASP A 114 -4.56 -1.82 5.97
C ASP A 114 -3.14 -1.24 5.84
N GLU A 115 -2.68 -1.04 4.61
CA GLU A 115 -1.38 -0.50 4.23
C GLU A 115 -1.39 1.02 3.95
N GLY A 116 -2.52 1.70 4.16
CA GLY A 116 -2.61 3.17 4.08
C GLY A 116 -2.89 3.76 2.69
N THR A 117 -3.22 2.95 1.69
CA THR A 117 -3.60 3.44 0.35
C THR A 117 -5.06 3.93 0.35
N PRO A 118 -5.37 5.17 -0.11
CA PRO A 118 -6.74 5.65 -0.21
C PRO A 118 -7.55 4.81 -1.20
N CYS A 119 -8.77 4.42 -0.83
CA CYS A 119 -9.60 3.51 -1.63
C CYS A 119 -11.09 3.81 -1.54
N VAL A 120 -11.80 3.50 -2.64
CA VAL A 120 -13.25 3.71 -2.79
C VAL A 120 -13.90 2.49 -3.43
N ALA A 121 -15.15 2.25 -3.07
CA ALA A 121 -16.02 1.29 -3.74
C ALA A 121 -17.36 1.97 -4.06
N ASP A 122 -17.98 1.56 -5.16
CA ASP A 122 -19.25 2.11 -5.63
C ASP A 122 -20.41 1.11 -5.47
N LEU A 123 -21.63 1.54 -5.79
CA LEU A 123 -22.85 0.71 -5.72
C LEU A 123 -22.90 -0.39 -6.78
N ASP A 124 -22.25 -0.20 -7.93
CA ASP A 124 -22.03 -1.24 -8.93
C ASP A 124 -21.11 -2.35 -8.39
N GLY A 125 -20.28 -2.03 -7.39
CA GLY A 125 -19.43 -2.97 -6.68
C GLY A 125 -18.00 -3.02 -7.21
N ILE A 126 -17.58 -2.02 -7.97
CA ILE A 126 -16.20 -1.84 -8.44
C ILE A 126 -15.38 -1.14 -7.35
N VAL A 127 -14.23 -1.72 -7.04
CA VAL A 127 -13.35 -1.29 -5.96
C VAL A 127 -12.07 -0.73 -6.57
N ARG A 128 -11.67 0.48 -6.15
CA ARG A 128 -10.54 1.24 -6.69
C ARG A 128 -9.60 1.71 -5.58
N ILE A 129 -8.30 1.71 -5.86
CA ILE A 129 -7.29 2.38 -5.04
C ILE A 129 -6.73 3.60 -5.78
N PHE A 130 -6.29 4.61 -5.04
CA PHE A 130 -5.54 5.73 -5.58
C PHE A 130 -4.04 5.43 -5.52
N THR A 131 -3.35 5.41 -6.68
CA THR A 131 -1.92 5.10 -6.75
C THR A 131 -1.10 6.18 -7.47
N THR A 132 0.05 6.50 -6.89
CA THR A 132 1.04 7.39 -7.49
C THR A 132 1.78 6.74 -8.67
N GLY A 133 1.87 5.40 -8.68
CA GLY A 133 2.68 4.65 -9.65
C GLY A 133 2.18 4.71 -11.09
N VAL A 134 0.93 5.13 -11.31
CA VAL A 134 0.34 5.37 -12.65
C VAL A 134 -0.11 6.83 -12.77
N GLY A 135 0.75 7.77 -12.33
CA GLY A 135 0.54 9.19 -12.52
C GLY A 135 -0.56 9.81 -11.63
N ASN A 136 -0.66 9.39 -10.37
CA ASN A 136 -1.64 9.89 -9.39
C ASN A 136 -3.09 9.67 -9.84
N THR A 137 -3.47 8.40 -10.05
CA THR A 137 -4.77 8.01 -10.61
C THR A 137 -5.48 6.92 -9.81
N TRP A 138 -6.76 6.71 -10.11
CA TRP A 138 -7.56 5.61 -9.56
C TRP A 138 -7.44 4.35 -10.43
N VAL A 139 -7.04 3.23 -9.85
CA VAL A 139 -6.95 1.93 -10.52
C VAL A 139 -8.00 0.97 -9.93
N PRO A 140 -8.86 0.33 -10.76
CA PRO A 140 -9.79 -0.69 -10.27
C PRO A 140 -9.06 -1.99 -9.96
N ILE A 141 -9.25 -2.51 -8.74
CA ILE A 141 -8.55 -3.67 -8.18
C ILE A 141 -9.44 -4.87 -7.86
N ALA A 142 -10.77 -4.72 -7.95
CA ALA A 142 -11.72 -5.83 -7.88
C ALA A 142 -13.10 -5.42 -8.39
N SER A 143 -13.87 -6.42 -8.85
CA SER A 143 -15.32 -6.38 -8.95
C SER A 143 -15.91 -7.34 -7.90
N THR A 144 -16.69 -6.81 -6.97
CA THR A 144 -17.41 -7.65 -6.00
C THR A 144 -18.54 -8.44 -6.66
N LYS A 145 -19.07 -7.97 -7.81
CA LYS A 145 -20.14 -8.64 -8.56
C LYS A 145 -19.68 -9.92 -9.25
N ASP A 146 -18.39 -10.09 -9.51
CA ASP A 146 -17.84 -11.32 -10.08
C ASP A 146 -18.00 -12.53 -9.13
N ASN A 147 -18.25 -12.25 -7.84
CA ASN A 147 -18.51 -13.23 -6.79
C ASN A 147 -20.01 -13.36 -6.43
N ALA A 148 -20.89 -12.57 -7.06
CA ALA A 148 -22.32 -12.62 -6.87
C ALA A 148 -22.97 -13.80 -7.61
N LYS A 149 -24.13 -14.29 -7.14
CA LYS A 149 -24.86 -15.42 -7.76
C LYS A 149 -26.22 -15.00 -8.31
N GLY A 150 -26.79 -13.91 -7.82
CA GLY A 150 -27.98 -13.26 -8.36
C GLY A 150 -27.82 -11.75 -8.45
N LYS A 151 -28.64 -11.09 -9.28
CA LYS A 151 -28.60 -9.63 -9.51
C LYS A 151 -28.80 -8.79 -8.22
N SER A 152 -29.48 -9.37 -7.23
CA SER A 152 -29.78 -8.74 -5.93
C SER A 152 -28.77 -9.09 -4.83
N ASP A 153 -27.69 -9.81 -5.14
CA ASP A 153 -26.58 -10.03 -4.22
C ASP A 153 -25.63 -8.82 -4.21
N ASN A 154 -25.18 -8.43 -3.03
CA ASN A 154 -24.22 -7.35 -2.80
C ASN A 154 -23.18 -7.78 -1.75
N PHE A 155 -22.07 -7.06 -1.66
CA PHE A 155 -21.04 -7.27 -0.66
C PHE A 155 -20.80 -5.96 0.10
N PHE A 156 -21.13 -5.96 1.39
CA PHE A 156 -20.91 -4.81 2.27
C PHE A 156 -19.46 -4.82 2.76
N ILE A 157 -18.63 -3.89 2.30
CA ILE A 157 -17.19 -3.86 2.58
C ILE A 157 -16.93 -3.40 4.02
N ILE A 158 -15.96 -4.04 4.68
CA ILE A 158 -15.46 -3.70 6.01
C ILE A 158 -14.05 -3.11 5.91
N GLY A 159 -13.19 -3.69 5.09
CA GLY A 159 -11.82 -3.24 4.87
C GLY A 159 -11.07 -4.08 3.84
N LEU A 160 -9.90 -3.61 3.42
CA LEU A 160 -9.07 -4.21 2.38
C LEU A 160 -7.65 -4.45 2.93
N SER A 161 -6.93 -5.41 2.37
CA SER A 161 -5.46 -5.49 2.49
C SER A 161 -4.86 -5.88 1.16
N GLU A 162 -3.88 -5.09 0.74
CA GLU A 162 -3.10 -5.29 -0.48
C GLU A 162 -2.08 -6.42 -0.30
N ILE A 163 -1.41 -6.49 0.86
CA ILE A 163 -0.42 -7.54 1.18
C ILE A 163 -1.09 -8.91 1.35
N GLN A 164 -2.27 -8.96 1.96
CA GLN A 164 -3.07 -10.19 2.10
C GLN A 164 -3.92 -10.48 0.84
N ASN A 165 -3.86 -9.62 -0.19
CA ASN A 165 -4.61 -9.71 -1.45
C ASN A 165 -6.11 -9.99 -1.24
N GLN A 166 -6.77 -9.31 -0.30
CA GLN A 166 -8.17 -9.60 0.03
C GLN A 166 -9.03 -8.39 0.43
N ILE A 167 -10.32 -8.46 0.06
CA ILE A 167 -11.41 -7.62 0.56
C ILE A 167 -12.18 -8.39 1.63
N ARG A 168 -12.27 -7.81 2.82
CA ARG A 168 -13.08 -8.31 3.94
C ARG A 168 -14.44 -7.64 3.87
N CYS A 169 -15.48 -8.43 3.63
CA CYS A 169 -16.84 -7.94 3.40
C CYS A 169 -17.90 -8.86 4.02
N ILE A 170 -19.18 -8.50 3.94
CA ILE A 170 -20.31 -9.35 4.31
C ILE A 170 -21.20 -9.55 3.08
N PHE A 171 -21.44 -10.80 2.71
CA PHE A 171 -22.39 -11.15 1.66
C PHE A 171 -23.83 -10.81 2.08
N CYS A 172 -24.49 -9.95 1.30
CA CYS A 172 -25.83 -9.44 1.54
C CYS A 172 -26.76 -9.86 0.40
N LYS A 173 -27.72 -10.74 0.69
CA LYS A 173 -28.67 -11.27 -0.29
C LYS A 173 -29.98 -10.49 -0.26
N GLY A 174 -30.29 -9.76 -1.32
CA GLY A 174 -31.49 -8.93 -1.43
C GLY A 174 -31.40 -7.55 -0.78
N SER A 175 -30.26 -7.22 -0.15
CA SER A 175 -29.99 -5.94 0.50
C SER A 175 -28.58 -5.45 0.17
N ARG A 176 -28.32 -4.15 0.33
CA ARG A 176 -26.97 -3.55 0.21
C ARG A 176 -26.15 -3.61 1.51
N TYR A 177 -26.82 -3.80 2.64
CA TYR A 177 -26.25 -3.88 3.99
C TYR A 177 -26.79 -5.11 4.73
N PRO A 178 -26.05 -5.66 5.72
CA PRO A 178 -26.47 -6.85 6.45
C PRO A 178 -27.42 -6.54 7.60
N ALA A 179 -28.20 -7.54 8.02
CA ALA A 179 -28.87 -7.51 9.32
C ALA A 179 -27.84 -7.62 10.46
N THR A 180 -28.05 -6.91 11.56
CA THR A 180 -27.13 -6.91 12.72
C THR A 180 -27.25 -8.16 13.59
N VAL A 181 -28.39 -8.87 13.51
CA VAL A 181 -28.70 -10.08 14.29
C VAL A 181 -29.23 -11.18 13.37
N PRO A 182 -28.69 -12.41 13.42
CA PRO A 182 -27.47 -12.81 14.13
C PRO A 182 -26.23 -12.11 13.57
N LYS A 183 -25.12 -12.09 14.33
CA LYS A 183 -23.85 -11.49 13.89
C LYS A 183 -23.45 -12.07 12.52
N PRO A 184 -23.28 -11.24 11.46
CA PRO A 184 -22.91 -11.73 10.14
C PRO A 184 -21.53 -12.39 10.10
N SER A 185 -21.36 -13.32 9.16
CA SER A 185 -20.06 -13.90 8.83
C SER A 185 -19.31 -12.99 7.85
N VAL A 186 -18.03 -12.75 8.12
CA VAL A 186 -17.13 -12.10 7.16
C VAL A 186 -16.86 -13.08 6.01
N THR A 187 -16.83 -12.54 4.80
CA THR A 187 -16.44 -13.19 3.54
C THR A 187 -15.17 -12.53 3.03
N LEU A 188 -14.28 -13.33 2.44
CA LEU A 188 -13.00 -12.88 1.89
C LEU A 188 -13.10 -13.01 0.37
N LEU A 189 -12.94 -11.91 -0.36
CA LEU A 189 -12.85 -11.89 -1.83
C LEU A 189 -11.41 -11.54 -2.23
N PRO A 190 -10.83 -12.15 -3.27
CA PRO A 190 -9.49 -11.80 -3.74
C PRO A 190 -9.48 -10.40 -4.38
N LEU A 191 -8.33 -9.73 -4.35
CA LEU A 191 -8.06 -8.65 -5.31
C LEU A 191 -7.81 -9.27 -6.69
N GLN A 192 -8.40 -8.69 -7.72
CA GLN A 192 -8.31 -9.13 -9.12
C GLN A 192 -8.55 -7.94 -10.06
N LEU A 193 -7.54 -7.54 -10.83
CA LEU A 193 -7.67 -6.46 -11.80
C LEU A 193 -8.64 -6.87 -12.93
N PRO A 194 -9.55 -5.98 -13.39
CA PRO A 194 -10.52 -6.28 -14.45
C PRO A 194 -9.87 -6.19 -15.84
N LEU A 195 -8.92 -7.08 -16.13
CA LEU A 195 -8.23 -7.14 -17.42
C LEU A 195 -9.05 -7.87 -18.49
N CYS A 196 -8.61 -7.74 -19.75
CA CYS A 196 -9.14 -8.51 -20.87
C CYS A 196 -8.80 -10.01 -20.76
N GLU A 197 -9.61 -10.85 -21.41
CA GLU A 197 -9.34 -12.29 -21.61
C GLU A 197 -9.05 -13.11 -20.33
N MET A 198 -9.57 -12.70 -19.16
CA MET A 198 -9.36 -13.36 -17.85
C MET A 198 -9.83 -14.82 -17.75
N PHE A 199 -10.53 -15.35 -18.74
CA PHE A 199 -10.83 -16.78 -18.86
C PHE A 199 -9.62 -17.59 -19.36
N THR A 200 -8.70 -16.98 -20.12
CA THR A 200 -7.50 -17.60 -20.69
C THR A 200 -6.39 -17.78 -19.64
N ALA A 201 -5.37 -18.58 -19.95
CA ALA A 201 -4.14 -18.63 -19.16
C ALA A 201 -3.28 -17.36 -19.32
N LYS A 202 -3.34 -16.71 -20.49
CA LYS A 202 -2.58 -15.48 -20.80
C LYS A 202 -3.03 -14.33 -19.90
N GLY A 203 -4.31 -13.96 -19.97
CA GLY A 203 -4.88 -12.86 -19.16
C GLY A 203 -4.68 -13.06 -17.65
N LYS A 204 -4.77 -14.30 -17.16
CA LYS A 204 -4.50 -14.63 -15.76
C LYS A 204 -3.04 -14.36 -15.33
N HIS A 205 -2.06 -14.61 -16.21
CA HIS A 205 -0.66 -14.33 -15.89
C HIS A 205 -0.29 -12.86 -16.15
N GLU A 206 -1.00 -12.15 -17.04
CA GLU A 206 -0.92 -10.69 -17.16
C GLU A 206 -1.50 -9.98 -15.91
N GLU A 207 -2.60 -10.49 -15.36
CA GLU A 207 -3.17 -10.03 -14.08
C GLU A 207 -2.22 -10.32 -12.91
N GLU A 208 -1.74 -11.56 -12.80
CA GLU A 208 -0.75 -11.98 -11.80
C GLU A 208 0.50 -11.09 -11.86
N HIS A 209 0.96 -10.72 -13.04
CA HIS A 209 2.10 -9.84 -13.22
C HIS A 209 1.81 -8.41 -12.74
N ILE A 210 0.78 -7.76 -13.29
CA ILE A 210 0.51 -6.33 -13.04
C ILE A 210 0.09 -6.09 -11.58
N ARG A 211 -0.72 -6.97 -10.99
CA ARG A 211 -1.11 -6.86 -9.57
C ARG A 211 0.09 -7.02 -8.64
N ASN A 212 1.01 -7.94 -8.94
CA ASN A 212 2.25 -8.05 -8.16
C ASN A 212 3.22 -6.86 -8.42
N GLN A 213 3.23 -6.22 -9.61
CA GLN A 213 4.00 -4.97 -9.81
C GLN A 213 3.47 -3.82 -8.94
N MET A 214 2.14 -3.68 -8.82
CA MET A 214 1.51 -2.71 -7.93
C MET A 214 1.86 -3.01 -6.46
N LEU A 215 1.77 -4.27 -6.03
CA LEU A 215 2.13 -4.69 -4.67
C LEU A 215 3.62 -4.50 -4.37
N SER A 216 4.53 -4.83 -5.30
CA SER A 216 5.98 -4.58 -5.15
C SER A 216 6.28 -3.09 -4.99
N SER A 217 5.53 -2.23 -5.70
CA SER A 217 5.63 -0.77 -5.60
C SER A 217 5.10 -0.21 -4.26
N LEU A 218 4.15 -0.89 -3.61
CA LEU A 218 3.72 -0.59 -2.24
C LEU A 218 4.76 -1.07 -1.21
N LEU A 219 5.23 -2.32 -1.35
CA LEU A 219 6.21 -2.93 -0.46
C LEU A 219 7.54 -2.16 -0.45
N LYS A 220 8.02 -1.68 -1.62
CA LYS A 220 9.19 -0.80 -1.69
C LYS A 220 9.02 0.50 -0.90
N LYS A 221 7.81 1.09 -0.88
CA LYS A 221 7.52 2.30 -0.07
C LYS A 221 7.52 1.99 1.42
N LEU A 222 6.78 0.96 1.83
CA LEU A 222 6.72 0.51 3.23
C LEU A 222 8.12 0.16 3.77
N SER A 223 9.00 -0.41 2.94
CA SER A 223 10.40 -0.65 3.26
C SER A 223 11.18 0.67 3.45
N LYS A 224 11.08 1.66 2.54
CA LYS A 224 11.69 3.00 2.74
C LYS A 224 11.08 3.77 3.94
N ASP A 225 9.81 3.51 4.32
CA ASP A 225 9.16 4.02 5.54
C ASP A 225 9.56 3.25 6.83
N GLY A 226 10.34 2.18 6.73
CA GLY A 226 10.93 1.44 7.87
C GLY A 226 10.11 0.26 8.40
N PHE A 227 9.13 -0.26 7.65
CA PHE A 227 8.37 -1.45 8.00
C PHE A 227 9.09 -2.75 7.57
N ASP A 228 9.04 -3.79 8.41
CA ASP A 228 9.56 -5.14 8.10
C ASP A 228 8.65 -5.83 7.07
N VAL A 229 9.00 -5.69 5.79
CA VAL A 229 8.25 -6.23 4.64
C VAL A 229 9.13 -7.00 3.65
N ASP A 230 10.41 -7.21 3.97
CA ASP A 230 11.41 -7.80 3.05
C ASP A 230 10.99 -9.18 2.55
N SER A 231 10.45 -10.01 3.44
CA SER A 231 9.96 -11.36 3.09
C SER A 231 8.78 -11.33 2.10
N ASN A 232 7.88 -10.35 2.23
CA ASN A 232 6.80 -10.12 1.28
C ASN A 232 7.32 -9.56 -0.04
N LEU A 233 8.33 -8.67 -0.02
CA LEU A 233 8.95 -8.12 -1.22
C LEU A 233 9.68 -9.21 -2.03
N GLU A 234 10.42 -10.11 -1.37
CA GLU A 234 10.99 -11.28 -2.03
C GLU A 234 9.90 -12.15 -2.68
N GLU A 235 8.80 -12.44 -1.97
CA GLU A 235 7.72 -13.29 -2.50
C GLU A 235 7.02 -12.63 -3.69
N CYS A 236 6.75 -11.33 -3.58
CA CYS A 236 6.18 -10.53 -4.66
C CYS A 236 7.09 -10.55 -5.90
N ASN A 237 8.40 -10.39 -5.72
CA ASN A 237 9.38 -10.43 -6.81
C ASN A 237 9.51 -11.84 -7.42
N ARG A 238 9.46 -12.91 -6.62
CA ARG A 238 9.34 -14.29 -7.12
C ARG A 238 8.08 -14.48 -7.96
N ASN A 239 6.95 -13.92 -7.53
CA ASN A 239 5.67 -14.04 -8.25
C ASN A 239 5.67 -13.27 -9.58
N ILE A 240 6.24 -12.05 -9.62
CA ILE A 240 6.48 -11.29 -10.87
C ILE A 240 7.27 -12.12 -11.88
N ILE A 241 8.41 -12.69 -11.45
CA ILE A 241 9.28 -13.51 -12.31
C ILE A 241 8.55 -14.77 -12.77
N ASN A 242 7.82 -15.44 -11.87
CA ASN A 242 7.02 -16.63 -12.20
C ASN A 242 5.93 -16.32 -13.26
N SER A 243 5.18 -15.21 -13.13
CA SER A 243 4.18 -14.83 -14.14
C SER A 243 4.80 -14.54 -15.51
N LEU A 244 5.93 -13.82 -15.55
CA LEU A 244 6.63 -13.50 -16.80
C LEU A 244 7.23 -14.75 -17.48
N ILE A 245 7.82 -15.67 -16.72
CA ILE A 245 8.37 -16.92 -17.28
C ILE A 245 7.24 -17.80 -17.85
N LYS A 246 6.05 -17.85 -17.22
CA LYS A 246 4.86 -18.53 -17.78
C LYS A 246 4.44 -17.88 -19.11
N LEU A 247 4.33 -16.55 -19.17
CA LEU A 247 3.99 -15.81 -20.39
C LEU A 247 5.03 -16.02 -21.50
N PHE A 248 6.32 -15.98 -21.17
CA PHE A 248 7.43 -16.24 -22.09
C PHE A 248 7.37 -17.66 -22.67
N ALA A 249 7.13 -18.67 -21.82
CA ALA A 249 6.96 -20.05 -22.25
C ALA A 249 5.73 -20.23 -23.15
N MET A 250 4.62 -19.51 -22.88
CA MET A 250 3.44 -19.50 -23.76
C MET A 250 3.72 -18.81 -25.11
N ALA A 251 4.48 -17.71 -25.13
CA ALA A 251 4.85 -17.03 -26.38
C ALA A 251 5.70 -17.94 -27.28
N LEU A 252 6.67 -18.67 -26.70
CA LEU A 252 7.48 -19.66 -27.42
C LEU A 252 6.71 -20.92 -27.81
N GLY A 253 5.75 -21.37 -26.99
CA GLY A 253 4.83 -22.45 -27.36
C GLY A 253 3.88 -22.10 -28.53
N ALA A 254 3.76 -20.81 -28.86
CA ALA A 254 3.02 -20.29 -30.00
C ALA A 254 3.93 -19.76 -31.13
N ASP A 255 5.24 -20.06 -31.08
CA ASP A 255 6.28 -19.60 -32.02
C ASP A 255 6.39 -18.06 -32.20
N ARG A 256 5.91 -17.28 -31.22
CA ARG A 256 5.95 -15.80 -31.24
C ARG A 256 7.24 -15.26 -30.61
N GLU A 257 8.37 -15.46 -31.28
CA GLU A 257 9.68 -15.02 -30.78
C GLU A 257 9.77 -13.51 -30.49
N ALA A 258 9.09 -12.65 -31.26
CA ALA A 258 9.06 -11.20 -31.00
C ALA A 258 8.40 -10.86 -29.65
N LEU A 259 7.24 -11.46 -29.36
CA LEU A 259 6.55 -11.33 -28.07
C LEU A 259 7.39 -11.91 -26.92
N ALA A 260 8.17 -12.96 -27.17
CA ALA A 260 9.10 -13.48 -26.17
C ALA A 260 10.22 -12.48 -25.82
N VAL A 261 10.72 -11.70 -26.79
CA VAL A 261 11.65 -10.58 -26.55
C VAL A 261 10.99 -9.46 -25.76
N GLU A 262 9.77 -9.05 -26.13
CA GLU A 262 8.98 -8.03 -25.41
C GLU A 262 8.78 -8.41 -23.92
N ILE A 263 8.39 -9.65 -23.65
CA ILE A 263 8.22 -10.18 -22.28
C ILE A 263 9.56 -10.19 -21.51
N SER A 264 10.69 -10.40 -22.19
CA SER A 264 12.01 -10.36 -21.54
C SER A 264 12.48 -8.94 -21.17
N HIS A 265 12.04 -7.89 -21.87
CA HIS A 265 12.28 -6.51 -21.42
C HIS A 265 11.50 -6.15 -20.13
N LEU A 266 10.34 -6.80 -19.91
CA LEU A 266 9.55 -6.66 -18.67
C LEU A 266 10.13 -7.40 -17.47
N MET A 267 11.17 -8.23 -17.65
CA MET A 267 11.79 -8.97 -16.55
C MET A 267 12.61 -8.03 -15.64
N PRO A 268 12.44 -8.14 -14.30
CA PRO A 268 12.93 -7.12 -13.37
C PRO A 268 14.44 -7.16 -13.11
N ASN A 269 15.13 -8.23 -13.51
CA ASN A 269 16.58 -8.39 -13.30
C ASN A 269 17.18 -9.43 -14.26
N LYS A 270 18.50 -9.39 -14.41
CA LYS A 270 19.33 -10.33 -15.17
C LYS A 270 19.05 -11.78 -14.80
N ARG A 271 18.86 -12.10 -13.51
CA ARG A 271 18.61 -13.47 -13.04
C ARG A 271 17.32 -14.06 -13.63
N ALA A 272 16.29 -13.25 -13.84
CA ALA A 272 15.07 -13.66 -14.53
C ALA A 272 15.32 -13.88 -16.03
N VAL A 273 16.05 -12.98 -16.70
CA VAL A 273 16.40 -13.12 -18.13
C VAL A 273 17.29 -14.36 -18.36
N GLU A 274 18.21 -14.67 -17.46
CA GLU A 274 18.99 -15.92 -17.50
C GLU A 274 18.11 -17.18 -17.44
N GLY A 275 16.98 -17.12 -16.74
CA GLY A 275 15.96 -18.19 -16.77
C GLY A 275 15.32 -18.33 -18.15
N ALA A 276 15.05 -17.21 -18.83
CA ALA A 276 14.52 -17.19 -20.19
C ALA A 276 15.55 -17.70 -21.23
N ILE A 277 16.83 -17.33 -21.12
CA ILE A 277 17.94 -17.85 -21.94
C ILE A 277 17.99 -19.38 -21.83
N LYS A 278 18.09 -19.91 -20.60
CA LYS A 278 18.15 -21.36 -20.32
C LYS A 278 16.92 -22.12 -20.83
N PHE A 279 15.78 -21.46 -20.99
CA PHE A 279 14.57 -22.03 -21.61
C PHE A 279 14.63 -22.00 -23.15
N ALA A 280 15.04 -20.87 -23.75
CA ALA A 280 15.21 -20.73 -25.19
C ALA A 280 16.25 -21.71 -25.77
N GLU A 281 17.35 -21.95 -25.04
CA GLU A 281 18.38 -22.94 -25.38
C GLU A 281 17.83 -24.38 -25.44
N ARG A 282 17.03 -24.79 -24.44
CA ARG A 282 16.36 -26.10 -24.40
C ARG A 282 15.41 -26.28 -25.59
N GLN A 283 14.69 -25.21 -25.94
CA GLN A 283 13.83 -25.14 -27.13
C GLN A 283 14.61 -24.93 -28.45
N LYS A 284 15.95 -24.98 -28.41
CA LYS A 284 16.87 -24.86 -29.56
C LYS A 284 16.80 -23.52 -30.32
N ARG A 285 16.15 -22.50 -29.75
CA ARG A 285 15.98 -21.15 -30.33
C ARG A 285 17.25 -20.30 -30.13
N ARG A 286 18.37 -20.71 -30.73
CA ARG A 286 19.71 -20.08 -30.54
C ARG A 286 19.75 -18.58 -30.82
N THR A 287 19.15 -18.13 -31.93
CA THR A 287 19.13 -16.71 -32.31
C THR A 287 18.36 -15.84 -31.32
N LEU A 288 17.32 -16.38 -30.70
CA LEU A 288 16.63 -15.73 -29.59
C LEU A 288 17.51 -15.71 -28.34
N ALA A 289 18.13 -16.83 -27.96
CA ALA A 289 19.00 -16.90 -26.79
C ALA A 289 20.13 -15.86 -26.84
N GLN A 290 20.73 -15.60 -28.03
CA GLN A 290 21.71 -14.54 -28.21
C GLN A 290 21.14 -13.14 -27.88
N LYS A 291 19.97 -12.78 -28.44
CA LYS A 291 19.30 -11.50 -28.12
C LYS A 291 18.93 -11.37 -26.64
N LEU A 292 18.59 -12.49 -25.99
CA LEU A 292 18.29 -12.51 -24.57
C LEU A 292 19.55 -12.30 -23.72
N SER A 293 20.74 -12.72 -24.18
CA SER A 293 22.01 -12.35 -23.54
C SER A 293 22.27 -10.85 -23.64
N GLU A 294 22.04 -10.23 -24.81
CA GLU A 294 22.16 -8.78 -25.02
C GLU A 294 21.24 -8.00 -24.05
N ILE A 295 20.01 -8.49 -23.81
CA ILE A 295 19.07 -7.92 -22.82
C ILE A 295 19.52 -8.20 -21.38
N ALA A 296 20.11 -9.36 -21.09
CA ALA A 296 20.65 -9.68 -19.76
C ALA A 296 21.87 -8.81 -19.40
N GLU A 297 22.65 -8.38 -20.40
CA GLU A 297 23.74 -7.40 -20.22
C GLU A 297 23.18 -5.98 -19.99
N GLN A 298 22.15 -5.57 -20.73
CA GLN A 298 21.44 -4.30 -20.48
C GLN A 298 20.86 -4.24 -19.06
N LYS A 299 20.18 -5.31 -18.61
CA LYS A 299 19.63 -5.41 -17.24
C LYS A 299 20.71 -5.39 -16.16
N LEU A 300 21.92 -5.89 -16.43
CA LEU A 300 23.05 -5.77 -15.50
C LEU A 300 23.52 -4.32 -15.34
N VAL A 301 23.52 -3.53 -16.41
CA VAL A 301 23.86 -2.11 -16.36
C VAL A 301 22.77 -1.30 -15.65
N GLU A 302 21.49 -1.63 -15.88
CA GLU A 302 20.37 -1.05 -15.11
C GLU A 302 20.51 -1.36 -13.60
N GLU A 303 20.74 -2.62 -13.21
CA GLU A 303 20.96 -3.02 -11.81
C GLU A 303 22.15 -2.31 -11.14
N LEU A 304 23.25 -2.07 -11.88
CA LEU A 304 24.43 -1.38 -11.35
C LEU A 304 24.20 0.13 -11.18
N ASN A 305 23.39 0.75 -12.03
CA ASN A 305 23.04 2.17 -11.92
C ASN A 305 22.03 2.42 -10.79
N GLU A 306 21.01 1.56 -10.62
CA GLU A 306 20.08 1.69 -9.47
C GLU A 306 20.83 1.65 -8.13
N LEU A 307 21.91 0.87 -8.02
CA LEU A 307 22.75 0.80 -6.82
C LEU A 307 23.63 2.04 -6.59
N SER A 308 24.07 2.76 -7.64
CA SER A 308 24.79 4.03 -7.45
C SER A 308 23.84 5.18 -7.10
N ASP A 309 22.63 5.19 -7.66
CA ASP A 309 21.64 6.24 -7.38
C ASP A 309 21.12 6.16 -5.92
N ASP A 310 20.91 4.94 -5.38
CA ASP A 310 20.59 4.74 -3.95
C ASP A 310 21.78 5.04 -3.01
N GLU A 311 23.04 5.11 -3.51
CA GLU A 311 24.20 5.61 -2.73
C GLU A 311 24.29 7.15 -2.77
N GLU A 312 24.06 7.80 -3.92
CA GLU A 312 24.08 9.27 -4.03
C GLU A 312 22.92 9.95 -3.26
N GLU A 313 21.74 9.32 -3.10
CA GLU A 313 20.66 9.87 -2.25
C GLU A 313 21.06 10.01 -0.76
N VAL A 314 22.13 9.34 -0.29
CA VAL A 314 22.53 9.33 1.13
C VAL A 314 23.46 10.49 1.51
N GLU A 315 24.24 11.05 0.59
CA GLU A 315 25.16 12.16 0.90
C GLU A 315 24.46 13.55 0.95
N VAL A 316 23.25 13.70 0.43
CA VAL A 316 22.58 15.01 0.28
C VAL A 316 21.81 15.43 1.54
N ILE A 317 22.55 15.91 2.55
CA ILE A 317 21.99 16.62 3.71
C ILE A 317 22.28 18.13 3.61
N ASP A 318 21.23 18.93 3.79
CA ASP A 318 21.20 20.40 3.91
C ASP A 318 21.63 21.26 2.68
N GLU A 319 20.80 21.30 1.62
CA GLU A 319 20.13 22.57 1.24
C GLU A 319 18.85 22.36 0.38
N PRO A 320 17.75 23.11 0.61
CA PRO A 320 16.46 22.88 -0.07
C PRO A 320 16.32 23.68 -1.40
N ASN A 321 16.70 23.09 -2.53
CA ASN A 321 16.58 23.72 -3.86
C ASN A 321 15.12 23.72 -4.39
N PRO A 322 14.46 24.89 -4.58
CA PRO A 322 13.02 24.96 -4.85
C PRO A 322 12.70 24.91 -6.36
N ARG A 323 13.05 23.82 -7.07
CA ARG A 323 12.97 23.75 -8.55
C ARG A 323 12.39 22.46 -9.17
N MET A 324 11.34 21.88 -8.61
CA MET A 324 10.40 21.04 -9.38
C MET A 324 8.93 21.34 -9.09
N ALA A 325 8.45 22.46 -9.65
CA ALA A 325 7.03 22.77 -9.77
C ALA A 325 6.75 23.55 -11.06
N SER A 326 5.59 23.29 -11.66
CA SER A 326 5.11 23.79 -12.97
C SER A 326 5.91 23.33 -14.20
N ASN A 327 5.32 22.41 -14.97
CA ASN A 327 5.61 22.26 -16.40
C ASN A 327 4.37 21.80 -17.20
N SER A 328 3.24 22.46 -16.94
CA SER A 328 2.02 22.39 -17.75
C SER A 328 1.79 23.76 -18.41
N ARG A 329 2.55 24.05 -19.47
CA ARG A 329 2.41 25.32 -20.22
C ARG A 329 1.07 25.34 -20.96
N ILE A 330 0.24 26.32 -20.64
CA ILE A 330 -0.95 26.67 -21.44
C ILE A 330 -0.45 27.30 -22.77
N PRO A 331 -0.95 26.89 -23.94
CA PRO A 331 -0.66 27.58 -25.19
C PRO A 331 -1.25 29.01 -25.17
N SER A 332 -0.40 30.01 -25.37
CA SER A 332 -0.83 31.41 -25.44
C SER A 332 -1.54 31.70 -26.76
N ILE A 333 -2.82 32.10 -26.68
CA ILE A 333 -3.48 32.81 -27.78
C ILE A 333 -2.98 34.26 -27.75
N GLU A 334 -2.40 34.72 -28.85
CA GLU A 334 -2.19 36.15 -29.08
C GLU A 334 -3.52 36.79 -29.46
N ASP A 335 -3.90 37.90 -28.81
CA ASP A 335 -4.34 39.06 -29.57
C ASP A 335 -4.06 40.37 -28.82
N ARG A 336 -4.19 41.50 -29.53
CA ARG A 336 -3.68 42.81 -29.17
C ARG A 336 -4.81 43.77 -28.81
N THR A 337 -4.60 44.64 -27.81
CA THR A 337 -4.47 46.12 -28.01
C THR A 337 -4.53 46.92 -26.69
N ALA A 338 -4.05 48.17 -26.77
CA ALA A 338 -4.42 49.34 -25.95
C ALA A 338 -4.55 49.18 -24.42
N GLY A 339 -3.47 49.50 -23.69
CA GLY A 339 -3.52 49.67 -22.24
C GLY A 339 -3.87 51.12 -21.81
N PHE A 340 -4.56 51.25 -20.69
CA PHE A 340 -4.67 52.50 -19.92
C PHE A 340 -4.36 52.24 -18.44
N GLN A 341 -3.35 52.92 -17.89
CA GLN A 341 -3.09 52.92 -16.44
C GLN A 341 -3.92 54.01 -15.75
N LEU A 342 -4.67 53.63 -14.73
CA LEU A 342 -5.22 54.56 -13.74
C LEU A 342 -4.63 54.26 -12.37
N LYS A 343 -3.89 55.22 -11.81
CA LYS A 343 -3.34 55.14 -10.45
C LYS A 343 -4.39 55.65 -9.45
N PRO A 344 -4.62 54.97 -8.31
CA PRO A 344 -5.56 55.43 -7.30
C PRO A 344 -5.09 56.77 -6.69
N LYS A 345 -6.04 57.68 -6.45
CA LYS A 345 -5.78 59.02 -5.88
C LYS A 345 -6.39 59.12 -4.48
N ALA A 346 -5.69 59.79 -3.56
CA ALA A 346 -6.02 59.78 -2.13
C ALA A 346 -7.28 60.60 -1.76
N MET A 347 -7.97 60.13 -0.72
CA MET A 347 -9.20 60.68 -0.16
C MET A 347 -8.97 61.90 0.76
N ARG A 348 -9.89 62.88 0.74
CA ARG A 348 -10.03 63.95 1.76
C ARG A 348 -11.52 64.20 2.08
N ARG A 349 -11.78 64.92 3.17
CA ARG A 349 -13.06 64.98 3.93
C ARG A 349 -13.98 66.16 3.56
N GLY A 350 -15.27 66.00 3.91
CA GLY A 350 -16.30 67.07 3.99
C GLY A 350 -17.27 67.05 2.81
N GLY A 351 -18.57 67.29 2.97
CA GLY A 351 -19.36 67.52 4.20
C GLY A 351 -20.84 67.83 3.88
N ASP A 352 -21.71 67.72 4.88
CA ASP A 352 -23.08 68.27 4.99
C ASP A 352 -24.19 67.86 3.97
N ALA A 353 -25.03 66.91 4.42
CA ALA A 353 -26.47 67.08 4.74
C ALA A 353 -27.58 67.33 3.68
N GLN A 354 -28.74 66.72 3.97
CA GLN A 354 -30.12 66.96 3.45
C GLN A 354 -30.40 66.62 1.96
N ASP A 355 -31.61 66.25 1.52
CA ASP A 355 -32.80 65.63 2.16
C ASP A 355 -33.75 65.11 1.04
N VAL A 356 -34.90 64.54 1.44
CA VAL A 356 -36.15 64.34 0.64
C VAL A 356 -36.29 63.07 -0.21
N GLU A 357 -37.54 62.61 -0.20
CA GLU A 357 -38.23 61.57 -0.98
C GLU A 357 -38.28 61.94 -2.50
N SER A 358 -38.90 61.22 -3.45
CA SER A 358 -40.00 60.25 -3.41
C SER A 358 -40.04 59.36 -4.67
N ASP A 359 -41.12 58.58 -4.77
CA ASP A 359 -41.77 57.96 -5.95
C ASP A 359 -41.49 58.66 -7.32
N ASP A 360 -41.53 57.99 -8.47
CA ASP A 360 -42.76 57.35 -8.96
C ASP A 360 -42.58 56.24 -10.03
N SER A 361 -43.69 55.58 -10.37
CA SER A 361 -43.82 54.50 -11.36
C SER A 361 -44.52 54.95 -12.66
N GLU A 362 -44.29 54.23 -13.78
CA GLU A 362 -45.30 53.79 -14.79
C GLU A 362 -44.73 53.55 -16.20
N SER A 363 -45.46 52.75 -17.00
CA SER A 363 -45.58 52.81 -18.48
C SER A 363 -44.39 52.38 -19.38
N ILE A 364 -44.57 52.05 -20.67
CA ILE A 364 -45.50 51.06 -21.30
C ILE A 364 -45.01 50.75 -22.76
N ILE A 365 -44.89 49.46 -23.10
CA ILE A 365 -45.17 48.76 -24.40
C ILE A 365 -44.60 49.29 -25.76
N ASP A 366 -44.37 48.35 -26.70
CA ASP A 366 -44.35 48.46 -28.18
C ASP A 366 -43.09 49.02 -28.93
N VAL A 367 -42.68 48.56 -30.14
CA VAL A 367 -42.93 47.31 -30.93
C VAL A 367 -42.03 47.23 -32.20
N LYS A 368 -42.12 46.13 -32.98
CA LYS A 368 -41.48 45.85 -34.31
C LYS A 368 -39.95 45.59 -34.23
N SER A 369 -39.29 44.77 -35.05
CA SER A 369 -39.66 43.86 -36.18
C SER A 369 -38.46 42.91 -36.46
N ALA A 370 -38.54 41.74 -37.11
CA ALA A 370 -39.65 40.85 -37.49
C ALA A 370 -39.11 39.47 -37.99
N ARG A 371 -40.03 38.53 -38.28
CA ARG A 371 -40.14 37.56 -39.43
C ARG A 371 -38.89 37.29 -40.31
N LYS A 372 -38.67 36.10 -40.91
CA LYS A 372 -39.16 34.67 -40.94
C LYS A 372 -38.13 33.96 -41.95
N THR A 373 -37.94 32.65 -42.24
CA THR A 373 -38.69 31.38 -42.13
C THR A 373 -37.93 30.10 -42.61
N ASP A 374 -38.48 28.87 -42.80
CA ASP A 374 -39.78 28.12 -42.63
C ASP A 374 -39.41 26.60 -42.50
N THR A 375 -40.04 25.79 -41.64
CA THR A 375 -40.99 24.65 -41.90
C THR A 375 -40.44 23.45 -42.72
N ASN A 376 -40.85 22.18 -42.52
CA ASN A 376 -42.19 21.63 -42.26
C ASN A 376 -42.25 20.53 -41.19
N ASP A 377 -43.44 20.38 -40.62
CA ASP A 377 -43.94 19.22 -39.86
C ASP A 377 -44.62 18.20 -40.78
N ASP A 378 -45.06 17.05 -40.25
CA ASP A 378 -46.44 16.54 -40.46
C ASP A 378 -46.76 15.38 -39.48
N ASP A 379 -48.06 15.24 -39.19
CA ASP A 379 -48.73 14.35 -38.22
C ASP A 379 -48.48 12.82 -38.43
N ASN A 380 -48.78 11.90 -37.49
CA ASN A 380 -50.11 11.68 -36.89
C ASN A 380 -50.14 10.71 -35.68
N CYS A 381 -51.29 10.63 -35.02
CA CYS A 381 -51.62 9.77 -33.87
C CYS A 381 -52.81 8.84 -34.20
N ILE A 382 -52.85 7.61 -33.65
CA ILE A 382 -54.06 6.80 -33.39
C ILE A 382 -53.70 5.60 -32.49
N THR A 383 -54.67 5.09 -31.75
CA THR A 383 -54.59 3.90 -30.87
C THR A 383 -54.91 2.59 -31.62
N ASP A 384 -54.64 1.43 -31.01
CA ASP A 384 -55.68 0.45 -30.61
C ASP A 384 -55.01 -0.83 -30.07
N ASP A 385 -55.78 -1.63 -29.31
CA ASP A 385 -55.36 -2.92 -28.74
C ASP A 385 -55.45 -4.06 -29.78
N ASP A 386 -54.66 -5.14 -29.63
CA ASP A 386 -55.23 -6.47 -29.33
C ASP A 386 -54.16 -7.57 -29.03
N ASP A 387 -54.63 -8.68 -28.47
CA ASP A 387 -53.87 -9.87 -28.05
C ASP A 387 -53.92 -10.98 -29.12
N ASP A 388 -52.80 -11.65 -29.42
CA ASP A 388 -52.81 -13.10 -29.70
C ASP A 388 -51.42 -13.75 -29.61
N SER A 389 -51.42 -15.08 -29.65
CA SER A 389 -50.38 -16.00 -29.24
C SER A 389 -50.02 -17.00 -30.34
N ASN A 390 -48.72 -17.31 -30.49
CA ASN A 390 -48.31 -18.72 -30.49
C ASN A 390 -46.81 -18.98 -30.27
N SER A 391 -46.49 -20.26 -30.10
CA SER A 391 -45.18 -20.75 -29.66
C SER A 391 -44.45 -21.58 -30.72
N VAL A 392 -43.11 -21.54 -30.69
CA VAL A 392 -42.27 -22.70 -31.06
C VAL A 392 -41.13 -22.81 -30.04
N SER A 393 -40.91 -24.01 -29.50
CA SER A 393 -39.88 -24.28 -28.50
C SER A 393 -38.80 -25.24 -29.01
N LEU A 394 -37.53 -24.96 -28.70
CA LEU A 394 -36.43 -25.92 -28.84
C LEU A 394 -35.58 -25.93 -27.56
N LYS A 395 -35.13 -27.12 -27.17
CA LYS A 395 -34.58 -27.40 -25.83
C LYS A 395 -33.04 -27.53 -25.86
N PRO A 396 -32.32 -27.05 -24.83
CA PRO A 396 -30.90 -27.37 -24.64
C PRO A 396 -30.72 -28.85 -24.25
N ARG A 397 -29.56 -29.42 -24.58
CA ARG A 397 -29.26 -30.86 -24.50
C ARG A 397 -28.41 -31.19 -23.26
N VAL A 398 -28.88 -32.13 -22.44
CA VAL A 398 -28.18 -32.63 -21.24
C VAL A 398 -27.26 -33.81 -21.61
N MET A 399 -26.12 -33.93 -20.92
CA MET A 399 -25.36 -35.18 -20.82
C MET A 399 -25.07 -35.48 -19.34
N ASN A 400 -25.15 -36.77 -18.97
CA ASN A 400 -25.03 -37.24 -17.58
C ASN A 400 -23.61 -37.70 -17.26
N VAL A 401 -23.16 -37.51 -16.01
CA VAL A 401 -22.12 -38.36 -15.38
C VAL A 401 -22.60 -38.83 -14.00
N THR A 402 -22.21 -40.06 -13.67
CA THR A 402 -22.70 -40.98 -12.64
C THR A 402 -22.64 -40.48 -11.18
N LYS A 403 -23.56 -40.99 -10.34
CA LYS A 403 -23.57 -40.82 -8.87
C LYS A 403 -22.50 -41.69 -8.18
N GLN A 404 -21.87 -41.17 -7.13
CA GLN A 404 -21.41 -41.97 -5.98
C GLN A 404 -21.80 -41.28 -4.65
N GLN A 405 -21.88 -42.04 -3.57
CA GLN A 405 -22.30 -41.57 -2.24
C GLN A 405 -21.13 -41.66 -1.25
N MET A 406 -21.00 -40.71 -0.30
CA MET A 406 -21.35 -40.94 1.12
C MET A 406 -20.75 -39.91 2.10
N LYS A 407 -21.55 -39.59 3.14
CA LYS A 407 -21.19 -39.33 4.55
C LYS A 407 -20.15 -38.25 4.93
N GLY A 408 -20.52 -37.46 5.94
CA GLY A 408 -19.58 -37.06 7.01
C GLY A 408 -19.53 -35.55 7.32
N ASN A 409 -20.18 -35.12 8.41
CA ASN A 409 -19.91 -33.81 9.01
C ASN A 409 -18.65 -33.94 9.92
N PRO A 410 -17.56 -33.19 9.68
CA PRO A 410 -16.32 -33.33 10.43
C PRO A 410 -16.32 -32.64 11.82
N PHE A 411 -17.31 -31.80 12.13
CA PHE A 411 -17.34 -31.07 13.42
C PHE A 411 -17.86 -31.95 14.57
N LYS A 412 -16.97 -32.77 15.15
CA LYS A 412 -17.21 -33.40 16.47
C LYS A 412 -15.95 -33.39 17.34
N VAL A 413 -16.03 -32.65 18.45
CA VAL A 413 -14.95 -32.52 19.45
C VAL A 413 -15.10 -33.60 20.53
N THR A 414 -13.99 -34.25 20.89
CA THR A 414 -13.84 -35.04 22.13
C THR A 414 -12.46 -34.82 22.73
N GLN A 415 -12.36 -34.77 24.05
CA GLN A 415 -11.13 -34.40 24.77
C GLN A 415 -10.27 -35.61 25.18
N ASN A 416 -8.98 -35.32 25.42
CA ASN A 416 -8.21 -35.69 26.63
C ASN A 416 -7.21 -36.88 26.60
N GLN A 417 -6.14 -36.67 27.40
CA GLN A 417 -5.17 -37.59 28.03
C GLN A 417 -3.86 -37.99 27.31
N ARG A 418 -2.87 -38.33 28.16
CA ARG A 418 -1.41 -38.47 27.91
C ARG A 418 -0.92 -39.91 28.10
N LYS A 419 0.17 -40.31 27.41
CA LYS A 419 1.31 -41.19 27.83
C LYS A 419 2.18 -41.45 26.58
N THR A 420 3.50 -41.21 26.47
CA THR A 420 4.73 -41.51 27.27
C THR A 420 5.26 -42.95 27.18
N LYS A 421 6.30 -43.18 26.35
CA LYS A 421 7.51 -44.05 26.49
C LYS A 421 8.28 -44.07 25.14
N ARG A 422 9.62 -43.95 25.05
CA ARG A 422 10.74 -44.90 25.36
C ARG A 422 10.70 -46.19 24.51
N LYS A 423 11.81 -46.74 23.97
CA LYS A 423 13.24 -46.33 23.83
C LYS A 423 13.97 -47.40 22.96
N GLN A 424 15.25 -47.18 22.56
CA GLN A 424 16.25 -48.19 22.13
C GLN A 424 16.09 -48.78 20.69
N ASN A 425 17.13 -49.27 19.97
CA ASN A 425 18.58 -49.42 20.23
C ASN A 425 19.39 -49.65 18.91
N SER A 426 20.72 -49.42 18.92
CA SER A 426 21.81 -50.07 18.11
C SER A 426 21.75 -50.07 16.55
N SER A 427 22.84 -50.12 15.78
CA SER A 427 24.31 -50.10 16.05
C SER A 427 25.14 -49.91 14.76
N ASP A 428 26.26 -49.20 14.89
CA ASP A 428 27.61 -49.38 14.29
C ASP A 428 27.92 -49.35 12.76
N GLU A 429 29.14 -48.82 12.51
CA GLU A 429 30.11 -49.01 11.42
C GLU A 429 30.07 -48.23 10.06
N SER A 430 30.98 -47.24 10.01
CA SER A 430 31.96 -46.87 8.96
C SER A 430 31.57 -46.17 7.64
N ASP A 431 32.21 -44.99 7.49
CA ASP A 431 32.92 -44.42 6.34
C ASP A 431 32.19 -44.11 5.02
N GLY A 432 32.12 -42.80 4.72
CA GLY A 432 31.77 -42.21 3.43
C GLY A 432 31.74 -40.67 3.55
N ASP A 433 32.58 -39.97 2.79
CA ASP A 433 32.58 -38.50 2.73
C ASP A 433 31.42 -37.99 1.85
N ASP A 434 30.56 -37.14 2.40
CA ASP A 434 29.59 -36.33 1.65
C ASP A 434 29.44 -34.94 2.34
N GLU A 435 29.85 -33.87 1.65
CA GLU A 435 29.63 -32.49 2.09
C GLU A 435 28.27 -31.96 1.60
N ASP A 436 27.23 -31.97 2.44
CA ASP A 436 26.16 -30.95 2.34
C ASP A 436 25.24 -30.88 3.58
N GLY A 437 24.72 -29.69 3.89
CA GLY A 437 23.43 -29.52 4.60
C GLY A 437 23.39 -29.20 6.11
N ASP A 438 22.86 -28.00 6.40
CA ASP A 438 22.05 -27.57 7.57
C ASP A 438 22.57 -27.68 9.03
N ASP A 439 22.64 -26.53 9.71
CA ASP A 439 22.39 -26.44 11.16
C ASP A 439 21.74 -25.09 11.53
N ARG A 440 20.44 -24.95 11.23
CA ARG A 440 19.66 -23.73 11.53
C ARG A 440 19.20 -23.61 13.00
N SER A 441 18.95 -22.36 13.38
CA SER A 441 18.00 -21.86 14.42
C SER A 441 18.50 -21.53 15.84
N GLY A 442 19.69 -21.97 16.25
CA GLY A 442 20.28 -21.61 17.55
C GLY A 442 21.20 -20.38 17.51
N ASP A 443 22.41 -20.59 16.97
CA ASP A 443 23.57 -19.73 17.21
C ASP A 443 23.44 -18.31 16.61
N GLY A 444 22.73 -18.16 15.49
CA GLY A 444 22.47 -16.84 14.87
C GLY A 444 21.74 -15.86 15.78
N ARG A 445 20.87 -16.34 16.69
CA ARG A 445 20.16 -15.50 17.66
C ARG A 445 21.08 -15.06 18.82
N ALA A 446 21.96 -15.97 19.26
CA ALA A 446 23.00 -15.66 20.23
C ALA A 446 23.99 -14.63 19.68
N PHE A 447 24.46 -14.82 18.44
CA PHE A 447 25.34 -13.86 17.77
C PHE A 447 24.69 -12.48 17.62
N GLY A 448 23.38 -12.41 17.33
CA GLY A 448 22.64 -11.15 17.28
C GLY A 448 22.69 -10.36 18.60
N HIS A 449 22.41 -11.03 19.74
CA HIS A 449 22.50 -10.39 21.05
C HIS A 449 23.94 -10.03 21.45
N TYR A 450 24.92 -10.88 21.15
CA TYR A 450 26.34 -10.59 21.37
C TYR A 450 26.80 -9.37 20.57
N TYR A 451 26.50 -9.32 19.27
CA TYR A 451 26.87 -8.21 18.41
C TYR A 451 26.26 -6.89 18.89
N ALA A 452 24.97 -6.88 19.22
CA ALA A 452 24.29 -5.69 19.75
C ALA A 452 24.94 -5.17 21.04
N ALA A 453 25.35 -6.05 21.96
CA ALA A 453 26.01 -5.65 23.20
C ALA A 453 27.49 -5.23 23.02
N MET A 454 28.20 -5.85 22.08
CA MET A 454 29.66 -5.72 21.95
C MET A 454 30.10 -4.76 20.81
N LYS A 455 29.20 -4.33 19.90
CA LYS A 455 29.53 -3.49 18.71
C LYS A 455 30.34 -2.24 19.07
N HIS A 456 29.95 -1.50 20.10
CA HIS A 456 30.69 -0.31 20.56
C HIS A 456 32.10 -0.67 21.03
N ILE A 457 32.24 -1.66 21.92
CA ILE A 457 33.55 -2.09 22.45
C ILE A 457 34.46 -2.59 21.31
N ILE A 458 33.90 -3.27 20.30
CA ILE A 458 34.68 -3.74 19.14
C ILE A 458 35.09 -2.57 18.24
N LYS A 459 34.28 -1.53 18.08
CA LYS A 459 34.67 -0.32 17.32
C LYS A 459 35.67 0.55 18.08
N ASP A 460 35.55 0.65 19.41
CA ASP A 460 36.50 1.36 20.28
C ASP A 460 37.86 0.63 20.34
N ASP A 461 37.87 -0.71 20.33
CA ASP A 461 39.08 -1.55 20.24
C ASP A 461 39.79 -1.46 18.87
N ASN A 462 39.08 -1.03 17.82
CA ASN A 462 39.56 -1.02 16.42
C ASN A 462 39.13 0.29 15.74
N SER A 463 39.61 1.42 16.28
CA SER A 463 39.34 2.79 15.80
C SER A 463 39.58 3.00 14.30
N ASP A 464 40.43 2.18 13.72
CA ASP A 464 40.96 2.29 12.37
C ASP A 464 40.04 1.63 11.32
N VAL A 465 38.95 0.98 11.77
CA VAL A 465 37.99 0.24 10.95
C VAL A 465 36.67 1.00 10.86
N GLU A 466 36.50 1.76 9.78
CA GLU A 466 35.26 2.52 9.54
C GLU A 466 34.12 1.61 9.06
N SER A 467 34.44 0.56 8.30
CA SER A 467 33.49 -0.38 7.67
C SER A 467 32.72 -1.24 8.69
N GLU A 468 31.39 -1.14 8.68
CA GLU A 468 30.54 -1.95 9.56
C GLU A 468 30.59 -3.45 9.21
N THR A 469 30.86 -3.83 7.95
CA THR A 469 30.95 -5.24 7.56
C THR A 469 32.17 -5.92 8.17
N GLU A 470 33.30 -5.20 8.28
CA GLU A 470 34.52 -5.67 8.93
C GLU A 470 34.36 -5.75 10.45
N VAL A 471 33.78 -4.72 11.09
CA VAL A 471 33.41 -4.76 12.52
C VAL A 471 32.50 -5.97 12.83
N LYS A 472 31.56 -6.28 11.93
CA LYS A 472 30.66 -7.43 12.04
C LYS A 472 31.38 -8.77 11.84
N GLN A 473 32.43 -8.82 11.01
CA GLN A 473 33.28 -10.01 10.86
C GLN A 473 34.19 -10.23 12.08
N ILE A 474 34.87 -9.20 12.57
CA ILE A 474 35.66 -9.25 13.82
C ILE A 474 34.79 -9.74 14.99
N ALA A 475 33.52 -9.30 15.05
CA ALA A 475 32.57 -9.80 16.04
C ALA A 475 32.22 -11.29 15.88
N ARG A 476 32.04 -11.80 14.65
CA ARG A 476 31.81 -13.24 14.43
C ARG A 476 32.97 -14.08 14.94
N ASP A 477 34.20 -13.65 14.69
CA ASP A 477 35.37 -14.43 15.06
C ASP A 477 35.65 -14.33 16.57
N ARG A 478 35.46 -13.17 17.22
CA ARG A 478 35.43 -13.06 18.69
C ARG A 478 34.31 -13.93 19.31
N PHE A 479 33.14 -14.02 18.69
CA PHE A 479 32.04 -14.89 19.17
C PHE A 479 32.37 -16.39 19.02
N ARG A 480 33.12 -16.76 17.96
CA ARG A 480 33.63 -18.12 17.74
C ARG A 480 34.71 -18.54 18.74
N GLU A 481 35.36 -17.60 19.43
CA GLU A 481 36.30 -17.89 20.53
C GLU A 481 35.65 -18.11 21.90
N LEU A 482 34.39 -17.66 22.10
CA LEU A 482 33.63 -17.88 23.35
C LEU A 482 33.35 -19.36 23.58
N ASP A 483 33.17 -19.79 24.83
CA ASP A 483 32.79 -21.17 25.12
C ASP A 483 31.31 -21.48 24.78
N ALA A 484 30.97 -22.77 24.69
CA ALA A 484 29.64 -23.22 24.27
C ALA A 484 28.53 -22.92 25.30
N ALA A 485 28.85 -22.67 26.57
CA ALA A 485 27.92 -22.20 27.58
C ALA A 485 27.71 -20.69 27.50
N GLU A 486 28.78 -19.92 27.27
CA GLU A 486 28.72 -18.47 27.04
C GLU A 486 27.86 -18.13 25.82
N ARG A 487 28.12 -18.74 24.65
CA ARG A 487 27.29 -18.57 23.44
C ARG A 487 25.82 -18.91 23.70
N LYS A 488 25.56 -19.98 24.46
CA LYS A 488 24.19 -20.38 24.82
C LYS A 488 23.51 -19.41 25.80
N GLY A 489 24.27 -18.69 26.63
CA GLY A 489 23.78 -17.59 27.47
C GLY A 489 23.35 -16.36 26.64
N TRP A 490 24.05 -16.06 25.55
CA TRP A 490 23.65 -15.00 24.62
C TRP A 490 22.33 -15.33 23.90
N ALA A 491 22.02 -16.62 23.66
CA ALA A 491 20.74 -17.04 23.08
C ALA A 491 19.51 -16.74 23.96
N THR A 492 19.69 -16.50 25.26
CA THR A 492 18.60 -16.23 26.23
C THR A 492 18.54 -14.77 26.68
N GLY A 493 19.35 -13.88 26.10
CA GLY A 493 19.42 -12.47 26.47
C GLY A 493 20.08 -12.20 27.83
N ALA A 494 20.69 -13.21 28.47
CA ALA A 494 21.29 -13.12 29.81
C ALA A 494 22.79 -12.76 29.79
N GLY A 495 23.27 -12.12 28.71
CA GLY A 495 24.67 -11.71 28.54
C GLY A 495 25.04 -10.50 29.38
N ASP A 496 25.21 -10.68 30.69
CA ASP A 496 25.53 -9.59 31.61
C ASP A 496 26.93 -8.99 31.35
N GLY A 497 26.98 -7.66 31.15
CA GLY A 497 28.09 -6.93 30.57
C GLY A 497 29.29 -6.69 31.51
N LYS A 498 29.78 -7.72 32.21
CA LYS A 498 30.90 -7.62 33.19
C LYS A 498 31.97 -8.71 33.06
N GLY A 499 32.41 -8.98 31.82
CA GLY A 499 33.49 -9.93 31.50
C GLY A 499 34.92 -9.35 31.43
N GLY A 500 35.18 -8.18 32.02
CA GLY A 500 36.45 -7.45 31.83
C GLY A 500 37.69 -8.12 32.46
N ARG A 501 38.70 -8.40 31.63
CA ARG A 501 40.08 -8.83 31.96
C ARG A 501 40.28 -10.24 32.54
N LYS A 502 40.62 -11.21 31.68
CA LYS A 502 41.82 -12.07 31.84
C LYS A 502 42.08 -13.01 30.64
N ARG A 503 43.07 -12.67 29.81
CA ARG A 503 44.01 -13.64 29.22
C ARG A 503 45.32 -12.94 28.87
N GLN A 504 46.45 -13.60 29.14
CA GLN A 504 47.78 -13.02 29.03
C GLN A 504 48.36 -13.22 27.62
N ARG A 505 49.01 -12.19 27.07
CA ARG A 505 49.93 -12.34 25.93
C ARG A 505 51.04 -13.33 26.32
N LYS A 506 51.15 -14.46 25.61
CA LYS A 506 52.36 -15.30 25.65
C LYS A 506 53.40 -14.71 24.68
N ALA A 507 54.35 -13.96 25.21
CA ALA A 507 55.61 -13.69 24.52
C ALA A 507 56.61 -14.83 24.76
N LYS A 508 57.63 -14.94 23.89
CA LYS A 508 58.76 -15.87 24.06
C LYS A 508 59.70 -15.42 25.20
N PRO A 509 60.50 -16.32 25.79
CA PRO A 509 61.29 -16.02 26.99
C PRO A 509 62.50 -15.12 26.68
N ASP A 510 63.00 -14.39 27.68
CA ASP A 510 64.25 -14.80 28.34
C ASP A 510 64.60 -14.08 29.65
N ILE A 511 65.35 -14.80 30.51
CA ILE A 511 66.37 -14.36 31.49
C ILE A 511 65.98 -13.41 32.68
N ASN A 512 66.26 -13.90 33.90
CA ASN A 512 66.46 -13.20 35.20
C ASN A 512 65.27 -12.44 35.87
N ALA A 513 65.19 -12.31 37.21
CA ALA A 513 65.78 -13.08 38.32
C ALA A 513 65.09 -12.77 39.68
N THR A 514 65.13 -13.74 40.61
CA THR A 514 65.08 -13.62 42.10
C THR A 514 63.93 -12.92 42.86
N ASN A 515 63.35 -13.67 43.83
CA ASN A 515 62.98 -13.26 45.22
C ASN A 515 61.83 -12.22 45.44
N LYS A 516 60.90 -12.31 46.40
CA LYS A 516 60.77 -13.09 47.64
C LYS A 516 59.38 -12.83 48.29
N GLU A 517 58.92 -13.80 49.09
CA GLU A 517 58.14 -13.68 50.35
C GLU A 517 56.76 -12.96 50.42
N ASN A 518 55.72 -13.79 50.48
CA ASN A 518 54.41 -13.49 51.07
C ASN A 518 54.47 -13.20 52.58
N THR A 519 53.68 -12.23 53.05
CA THR A 519 52.90 -12.29 54.33
C THR A 519 51.88 -11.13 54.35
N LYS A 520 50.67 -11.23 54.93
CA LYS A 520 49.84 -12.34 55.45
C LYS A 520 48.40 -11.82 55.65
N ASN A 521 47.47 -12.68 56.10
CA ASN A 521 46.23 -12.34 56.85
C ASN A 521 45.07 -11.69 56.02
N LYS A 522 43.79 -12.14 56.11
CA LYS A 522 42.80 -12.28 57.23
C LYS A 522 42.04 -10.94 57.50
N ILE A 523 40.73 -10.88 57.77
CA ILE A 523 39.63 -11.89 57.88
C ILE A 523 38.23 -11.19 57.97
N THR A 524 37.10 -11.92 57.83
CA THR A 524 35.70 -11.57 58.25
C THR A 524 34.99 -10.34 57.65
N ASN A 525 33.66 -10.12 57.81
CA ASN A 525 32.47 -11.00 57.63
C ASN A 525 31.15 -10.19 57.78
N PHE A 526 30.10 -10.64 57.07
CA PHE A 526 28.65 -10.61 57.43
C PHE A 526 27.76 -9.32 57.49
N PHE A 527 26.49 -9.58 57.12
CA PHE A 527 25.20 -8.95 57.51
C PHE A 527 24.71 -7.58 56.95
N THR A 528 24.05 -7.68 55.77
CA THR A 528 22.60 -7.37 55.49
C THR A 528 21.92 -6.03 55.85
N LYS A 529 20.95 -5.69 54.98
CA LYS A 529 19.88 -4.67 55.07
C LYS A 529 20.31 -3.22 54.77
N ASN A 530 19.42 -2.37 54.23
CA ASN A 530 18.02 -2.65 53.82
C ASN A 530 17.91 -3.02 52.35
#